data_AF-A0A8X6FVH8-F1
#
_entry.id   AF-A0A8X6FVH8-F1
#
_cell.length_a   1.000
_cell.length_b   1.000
_cell.length_c   1.000
_cell.angle_alpha   90.00
_cell.angle_beta   90.00
_cell.angle_gamma   90.00
#
_symmetry.space_group_name_H-M   'P 1'
#
loop_
_entity.id
_entity.type
_entity.pdbx_description
1 polymer ?
#
loop_
_entity_poly.entity_id
_entity_poly.type
_entity_poly.pdbx_seq_one_letter_code
_entity_poly.pdbx_strand_id
1 'polypeptide(L)'
;MYSCIVLQKVPLFTLPVVVVCPQKIKENDELSLTETFPSYVKLRTDWQGRPQKDVGTHYIRSITYGGQLIVSYVLKANKNEYMEEIKAAVTGNLAFSGSLDANVTGKLEKLSEAVKDKSKVEITSYATCGVFSPPSNLEDCLQLVKDYPERVRKVNNGKGAPLKVEIVELSTLQSNFTEYNKNYALDAMLNEAINKYDDLRNSLQSYRDWEDTGVSWDPKYDIK
;
A
#
# COMPACT_ATOMS: atom_id res chain seq x y z
N MET A 1 -2.13 -7.77 10.55
CA MET A 1 -3.54 -8.13 10.29
C MET A 1 -4.23 -6.79 10.14
N TYR A 2 -4.39 -6.22 8.94
CA TYR A 2 -4.99 -6.73 7.71
C TYR A 2 -4.06 -6.49 6.50
N SER A 3 -3.94 -7.45 5.59
CA SER A 3 -3.36 -7.24 4.25
C SER A 3 -4.55 -7.13 3.30
N CYS A 4 -4.82 -5.93 2.82
CA CYS A 4 -5.88 -5.67 1.86
C CYS A 4 -5.30 -5.91 0.46
N ILE A 5 -5.53 -7.10 -0.09
CA ILE A 5 -5.30 -7.34 -1.52
C ILE A 5 -6.55 -6.81 -2.22
N VAL A 6 -6.46 -5.61 -2.78
CA VAL A 6 -7.47 -5.12 -3.72
C VAL A 6 -7.17 -5.76 -5.07
N LEU A 7 -7.74 -6.95 -5.32
CA LEU A 7 -7.88 -7.47 -6.67
C LEU A 7 -8.95 -6.62 -7.36
N GLN A 8 -8.52 -5.50 -7.95
CA GLN A 8 -9.40 -4.69 -8.77
C GLN A 8 -9.60 -5.43 -10.10
N LYS A 9 -10.85 -5.75 -10.43
CA LYS A 9 -11.22 -6.23 -11.77
C LYS A 9 -11.02 -5.05 -12.74
N VAL A 10 -10.06 -5.19 -13.66
CA VAL A 10 -9.67 -4.19 -14.68
C VAL A 10 -9.73 -4.96 -16.03
N PRO A 11 -9.85 -4.31 -17.21
CA PRO A 11 -10.57 -4.82 -18.38
C PRO A 11 -9.99 -6.14 -18.90
N LEU A 12 -10.74 -6.80 -19.78
CA LEU A 12 -10.46 -8.13 -20.35
C LEU A 12 -9.02 -8.39 -20.85
N PHE A 13 -8.17 -7.37 -20.99
CA PHE A 13 -6.79 -7.45 -21.48
C PHE A 13 -5.69 -7.03 -20.50
N THR A 14 -6.03 -6.69 -19.25
CA THR A 14 -5.06 -6.16 -18.28
C THR A 14 -5.31 -6.74 -16.88
N LEU A 15 -4.30 -7.42 -16.31
CA LEU A 15 -4.35 -7.90 -14.92
C LEU A 15 -3.51 -6.97 -14.03
N PRO A 16 -4.14 -6.13 -13.19
CA PRO A 16 -3.43 -5.40 -12.16
C PRO A 16 -3.15 -6.36 -11.00
N VAL A 17 -1.87 -6.58 -10.72
CA VAL A 17 -1.43 -7.30 -9.53
C VAL A 17 -0.75 -6.30 -8.63
N VAL A 18 -1.46 -5.87 -7.58
CA VAL A 18 -0.91 -5.01 -6.54
C VAL A 18 -0.25 -5.91 -5.49
N VAL A 19 1.08 -5.96 -5.48
CA VAL A 19 1.83 -6.60 -4.40
C VAL A 19 2.08 -5.56 -3.32
N VAL A 20 1.18 -5.49 -2.34
CA VAL A 20 1.44 -4.75 -1.10
C VAL A 20 2.38 -5.59 -0.26
N CYS A 21 3.64 -5.16 -0.14
CA CYS A 21 4.64 -5.86 0.63
C CYS A 21 4.90 -5.14 1.97
N PRO A 22 4.19 -5.48 3.06
CA PRO A 22 4.67 -5.18 4.40
C PRO A 22 5.86 -6.11 4.68
N GLN A 23 7.08 -5.58 4.72
CA GLN A 23 8.22 -6.39 5.13
C GLN A 23 8.07 -6.80 6.60
N LYS A 24 8.17 -8.10 6.87
CA LYS A 24 8.44 -8.66 8.20
C LYS A 24 9.52 -9.72 8.06
N ILE A 25 10.77 -9.29 8.08
CA ILE A 25 11.92 -10.20 8.08
C ILE A 25 11.90 -10.98 9.41
N LYS A 26 12.07 -12.31 9.37
CA LYS A 26 12.12 -13.12 10.58
C LYS A 26 13.56 -13.33 11.06
N GLU A 27 13.67 -13.24 12.38
CA GLU A 27 14.71 -13.79 13.27
C GLU A 27 16.14 -13.26 13.06
N ASN A 28 16.30 -11.95 13.25
CA ASN A 28 17.27 -11.31 14.18
C ASN A 28 17.48 -9.82 13.89
N ASP A 29 16.90 -9.28 12.80
CA ASP A 29 16.89 -7.84 12.51
C ASP A 29 15.44 -7.39 12.24
N GLU A 30 14.75 -6.91 13.28
CA GLU A 30 13.45 -6.26 13.09
C GLU A 30 13.66 -4.97 12.29
N LEU A 31 13.29 -4.98 11.01
CA LEU A 31 13.37 -3.81 10.11
C LEU A 31 12.35 -2.70 10.46
N SER A 32 11.67 -2.85 11.60
CA SER A 32 10.81 -1.84 12.17
C SER A 32 11.13 -1.66 13.65
N LEU A 33 11.62 -0.48 14.02
CA LEU A 33 11.90 -0.12 15.40
C LEU A 33 10.72 0.64 15.97
N THR A 34 10.11 0.14 17.04
CA THR A 34 9.10 0.90 17.79
C THR A 34 9.73 1.58 18.98
N GLU A 35 9.78 2.90 18.95
CA GLU A 35 10.19 3.72 20.09
C GLU A 35 8.93 4.11 20.86
N THR A 36 8.82 3.61 22.09
CA THR A 36 7.74 3.98 23.00
C THR A 36 8.29 4.93 24.04
N PHE A 37 7.62 6.08 24.23
CA PHE A 37 7.95 6.98 25.33
C PHE A 37 7.62 6.28 26.65
N PRO A 38 8.62 6.04 27.53
CA PRO A 38 8.38 5.35 28.78
C PRO A 38 7.41 6.13 29.67
N SER A 39 6.55 5.41 30.41
CA SER A 39 5.52 6.01 31.27
C SER A 39 6.09 6.92 32.38
N TYR A 40 7.36 6.75 32.73
CA TYR A 40 8.06 7.58 33.72
C TYR A 40 8.65 8.87 33.16
N VAL A 41 8.69 9.03 31.82
CA VAL A 41 9.17 10.27 31.20
C VAL A 41 8.12 11.35 31.41
N LYS A 42 8.44 12.34 32.24
CA LYS A 42 7.58 13.51 32.45
C LYS A 42 7.55 14.33 31.17
N LEU A 43 6.33 14.59 30.68
CA LEU A 43 6.13 15.58 29.62
C LEU A 43 6.68 16.94 30.06
N ARG A 44 7.08 17.74 29.08
CA ARG A 44 7.63 19.09 29.29
C ARG A 44 6.64 19.95 30.07
N THR A 45 6.95 20.36 31.28
CA THR A 45 5.95 20.94 32.21
C THR A 45 5.28 22.24 31.74
N ASP A 46 5.79 22.88 30.69
CA ASP A 46 5.27 24.13 30.14
C ASP A 46 4.11 23.95 29.16
N TRP A 47 3.75 22.73 28.75
CA TRP A 47 2.62 22.53 27.82
C TRP A 47 1.26 22.87 28.44
N GLN A 48 1.12 22.72 29.76
CA GLN A 48 -0.13 22.91 30.49
C GLN A 48 -0.59 24.38 30.54
N GLY A 49 0.38 25.30 30.52
CA GLY A 49 0.13 26.75 30.51
C GLY A 49 0.00 27.34 29.11
N ARG A 50 0.16 26.54 28.06
CA ARG A 50 0.05 27.01 26.67
C ARG A 50 -1.40 26.93 26.19
N PRO A 51 -1.82 27.84 25.29
CA PRO A 51 -3.12 27.73 24.63
C PRO A 51 -3.27 26.38 23.92
N GLN A 52 -4.44 25.75 24.03
CA GLN A 52 -4.72 24.43 23.43
C GLN A 52 -4.42 24.37 21.92
N LYS A 53 -4.61 25.48 21.20
CA LYS A 53 -4.27 25.62 19.77
C LYS A 53 -2.79 25.36 19.43
N ASP A 54 -1.88 25.58 20.40
CA ASP A 54 -0.44 25.49 20.18
C ASP A 54 0.13 24.11 20.58
N VAL A 55 -0.63 23.34 21.37
CA VAL A 55 -0.24 22.01 21.89
C VAL A 55 -1.06 20.87 21.30
N GLY A 56 -2.24 21.15 20.74
CA GLY A 56 -3.13 20.16 20.15
C GLY A 56 -4.00 19.42 21.17
N THR A 57 -4.51 18.25 20.76
CA THR A 57 -5.41 17.40 21.58
C THR A 57 -4.76 16.09 22.00
N HIS A 58 -3.67 15.67 21.36
CA HIS A 58 -3.02 14.39 21.58
C HIS A 58 -1.52 14.56 21.72
N TYR A 59 -0.89 13.63 22.44
CA TYR A 59 0.56 13.45 22.44
C TYR A 59 0.93 12.11 21.80
N ILE A 60 2.16 12.02 21.31
CA ILE A 60 2.69 10.79 20.72
C ILE A 60 3.17 9.88 21.85
N ARG A 61 2.62 8.67 21.91
CA ARG A 61 3.02 7.63 22.88
C ARG A 61 4.07 6.69 22.30
N SER A 62 3.91 6.29 21.05
CA SER A 62 4.88 5.45 20.37
C SER A 62 4.98 5.79 18.88
N ILE A 63 6.17 5.60 18.31
CA ILE A 63 6.43 5.72 16.88
C ILE A 63 7.08 4.43 16.42
N THR A 64 6.47 3.79 15.43
CA THR A 64 7.08 2.68 14.70
C THR A 64 7.76 3.23 13.46
N TYR A 65 9.08 3.16 13.44
CA TYR A 65 9.91 3.44 12.28
C TYR A 65 10.13 2.18 11.45
N GLY A 66 10.42 2.34 10.17
CA GLY A 66 10.80 1.25 9.26
C GLY A 66 10.79 1.70 7.80
N GLY A 67 10.66 0.75 6.88
CA GLY A 67 10.48 1.02 5.46
C GLY A 67 9.36 0.18 4.86
N GLN A 68 8.55 0.80 4.00
CA GLN A 68 7.53 0.12 3.22
C GLN A 68 7.80 0.35 1.73
N LEU A 69 7.94 -0.75 0.99
CA LEU A 69 8.02 -0.78 -0.46
C LEU A 69 6.77 -1.47 -1.00
N ILE A 70 6.04 -0.78 -1.86
CA ILE A 70 4.88 -1.30 -2.57
C ILE A 70 5.24 -1.32 -4.05
N VAL A 71 5.11 -2.48 -4.67
CA VAL A 71 5.28 -2.62 -6.12
C VAL A 71 4.02 -3.19 -6.72
N SER A 72 3.50 -2.50 -7.72
CA SER A 72 2.36 -2.92 -8.52
C SER A 72 2.86 -3.29 -9.91
N TYR A 73 2.51 -4.49 -10.36
CA TYR A 73 2.80 -4.96 -11.70
C TYR A 73 1.48 -5.08 -12.45
N VAL A 74 1.47 -4.58 -13.68
CA VAL A 74 0.36 -4.69 -14.60
C VAL A 74 0.85 -5.49 -15.79
N LEU A 75 0.30 -6.69 -15.96
CA LEU A 75 0.62 -7.56 -17.09
C LEU A 75 -0.44 -7.37 -18.17
N LYS A 76 -0.04 -6.83 -19.31
CA LYS A 76 -0.88 -6.69 -20.50
C LYS A 76 -0.55 -7.82 -21.46
N ALA A 77 -1.53 -8.67 -21.75
CA ALA A 77 -1.30 -9.79 -22.66
C ALA A 77 -1.08 -9.27 -24.09
N ASN A 78 -0.07 -9.80 -24.79
CA ASN A 78 0.19 -9.44 -26.18
C ASN A 78 -0.90 -9.99 -27.12
N LYS A 79 -1.54 -11.10 -26.72
CA LYS A 79 -2.65 -11.76 -27.43
C LYS A 79 -3.65 -12.29 -26.41
N ASN A 80 -4.93 -12.34 -26.78
CA ASN A 80 -6.02 -12.80 -25.92
C ASN A 80 -5.85 -14.26 -25.48
N GLU A 81 -5.28 -15.09 -26.33
CA GLU A 81 -5.01 -16.51 -26.07
C GLU A 81 -4.08 -16.71 -24.88
N TYR A 82 -3.15 -15.77 -24.64
CA TYR A 82 -2.21 -15.86 -23.52
C TYR A 82 -2.80 -15.40 -22.19
N MET A 83 -4.01 -14.84 -22.17
CA MET A 83 -4.63 -14.29 -20.97
C MET A 83 -4.79 -15.34 -19.87
N GLU A 84 -5.35 -16.51 -20.20
CA GLU A 84 -5.59 -17.57 -19.21
C GLU A 84 -4.27 -18.18 -18.72
N GLU A 85 -3.26 -18.29 -19.58
CA GLU A 85 -1.92 -18.72 -19.19
C GLU A 85 -1.24 -17.72 -18.25
N ILE A 86 -1.37 -16.42 -18.52
CA ILE A 86 -0.86 -15.35 -17.66
C ILE A 86 -1.59 -15.36 -16.31
N LYS A 87 -2.92 -15.51 -16.28
CA LYS A 87 -3.70 -15.65 -15.04
C LYS A 87 -3.19 -16.83 -14.22
N ALA A 88 -3.04 -17.99 -14.85
CA ALA A 88 -2.53 -19.19 -14.19
C ALA A 88 -1.12 -18.98 -13.63
N ALA A 89 -0.23 -18.33 -14.39
CA ALA A 89 1.12 -18.01 -13.96
C ALA A 89 1.15 -17.04 -12.75
N VAL A 90 0.31 -16.00 -12.78
CA VAL A 90 0.16 -15.04 -11.67
C VAL A 90 -0.37 -15.75 -10.44
N THR A 91 -1.46 -16.51 -10.56
CA THR A 91 -2.05 -17.23 -9.42
C THR A 91 -1.11 -18.28 -8.87
N GLY A 92 -0.38 -19.01 -9.72
CA GLY A 92 0.56 -20.06 -9.30
C GLY A 92 1.81 -19.53 -8.59
N ASN A 93 2.32 -18.37 -9.01
CA ASN A 93 3.58 -17.83 -8.47
C ASN A 93 3.38 -16.77 -7.38
N LEU A 94 2.31 -15.97 -7.46
CA LEU A 94 2.03 -14.87 -6.53
C LEU A 94 0.91 -15.16 -5.53
N ALA A 95 0.44 -16.42 -5.45
CA ALA A 95 -0.51 -16.82 -4.43
C ALA A 95 -0.02 -16.45 -3.02
N PHE A 96 -0.76 -15.51 -2.45
CA PHE A 96 -0.80 -15.07 -1.06
C PHE A 96 0.41 -14.32 -0.51
N SER A 97 0.12 -13.07 -0.11
CA SER A 97 0.97 -12.15 0.63
C SER A 97 1.93 -12.83 1.60
N GLY A 98 3.21 -12.50 1.48
CA GLY A 98 4.25 -12.92 2.41
C GLY A 98 5.34 -11.86 2.46
N SER A 99 6.01 -11.79 3.60
CA SER A 99 7.27 -11.07 3.73
C SER A 99 8.24 -11.51 2.63
N LEU A 100 9.08 -10.58 2.17
CA LEU A 100 10.16 -10.81 1.20
C LEU A 100 11.20 -11.76 1.80
N ASP A 101 10.90 -13.06 1.74
CA ASP A 101 11.85 -14.15 1.91
C ASP A 101 12.54 -14.44 0.56
N ALA A 102 13.67 -15.14 0.56
CA ALA A 102 14.36 -15.65 -0.63
C ALA A 102 13.41 -16.39 -1.59
N ASN A 103 12.33 -16.95 -1.06
CA ASN A 103 11.23 -17.60 -1.79
C ASN A 103 10.46 -16.62 -2.72
N VAL A 104 10.32 -15.34 -2.36
CA VAL A 104 9.62 -14.33 -3.18
C VAL A 104 10.45 -13.92 -4.40
N THR A 105 11.78 -13.78 -4.24
CA THR A 105 12.70 -13.53 -5.36
C THR A 105 12.58 -14.64 -6.41
N GLY A 106 12.65 -15.91 -6.00
CA GLY A 106 12.51 -17.03 -6.92
C GLY A 106 11.12 -17.17 -7.55
N LYS A 107 10.05 -16.79 -6.84
CA LYS A 107 8.68 -16.74 -7.40
C LYS A 107 8.51 -15.65 -8.44
N LEU A 108 9.13 -14.49 -8.22
CA LEU A 108 9.07 -13.38 -9.15
C LEU A 108 9.93 -13.64 -10.39
N GLU A 109 11.08 -14.31 -10.24
CA GLU A 109 11.90 -14.82 -11.36
C GLU A 109 11.11 -15.82 -12.21
N LYS A 110 10.47 -16.81 -11.58
CA LYS A 110 9.59 -17.78 -12.29
C LYS A 110 8.43 -17.11 -13.01
N LEU A 111 7.82 -16.10 -12.39
CA LEU A 111 6.77 -15.31 -13.04
C LEU A 111 7.32 -14.56 -14.25
N SER A 112 8.50 -13.93 -14.11
CA SER A 112 9.19 -13.22 -15.20
C SER A 112 9.35 -14.13 -16.41
N GLU A 113 9.91 -15.33 -16.20
CA GLU A 113 10.13 -16.30 -17.27
C GLU A 113 8.83 -16.77 -17.90
N ALA A 114 7.79 -17.03 -17.11
CA ALA A 114 6.50 -17.51 -17.60
C ALA A 114 5.76 -16.50 -18.50
N VAL A 115 6.01 -15.20 -18.32
CA VAL A 115 5.25 -14.12 -18.98
C VAL A 115 6.07 -13.25 -19.95
N LYS A 116 7.39 -13.47 -20.05
CA LYS A 116 8.35 -12.64 -20.82
C LYS A 116 7.94 -12.41 -22.27
N ASP A 117 7.52 -13.45 -22.98
CA ASP A 117 7.16 -13.35 -24.41
C ASP A 117 5.65 -13.16 -24.63
N LYS A 118 4.87 -13.32 -23.56
CA LYS A 118 3.40 -13.36 -23.61
C LYS A 118 2.76 -12.04 -23.20
N SER A 119 3.50 -11.20 -22.47
CA SER A 119 2.95 -9.96 -21.91
C SER A 119 3.94 -8.80 -21.95
N LYS A 120 3.38 -7.59 -22.00
CA LYS A 120 4.07 -6.36 -21.64
C LYS A 120 3.86 -6.09 -20.15
N VAL A 121 4.94 -5.78 -19.44
CA VAL A 121 4.90 -5.47 -18.01
C VAL A 121 4.97 -3.96 -17.82
N GLU A 122 4.02 -3.42 -17.07
CA GLU A 122 4.06 -2.04 -16.57
C GLU A 122 4.21 -2.08 -15.05
N ILE A 123 5.22 -1.38 -14.52
CA ILE A 123 5.57 -1.43 -13.10
C ILE A 123 5.43 -0.05 -12.49
N THR A 124 4.66 0.03 -11.42
CA THR A 124 4.55 1.22 -10.58
C THR A 124 5.04 0.87 -9.18
N SER A 125 5.76 1.79 -8.55
CA SER A 125 6.38 1.52 -7.26
C SER A 125 6.31 2.74 -6.37
N TYR A 126 6.11 2.47 -5.09
CA TYR A 126 6.04 3.47 -4.03
C TYR A 126 6.89 3.00 -2.87
N ALA A 127 7.73 3.89 -2.33
CA ALA A 127 8.49 3.57 -1.15
C ALA A 127 8.54 4.74 -0.18
N THR A 128 8.58 4.42 1.11
CA THR A 128 8.64 5.42 2.19
C THR A 128 10.06 5.95 2.45
N CYS A 129 11.09 5.25 1.93
CA CYS A 129 12.49 5.54 2.19
C CYS A 129 13.29 5.57 0.88
N GLY A 130 14.00 6.68 0.68
CA GLY A 130 14.87 6.89 -0.49
C GLY A 130 14.14 7.39 -1.72
N VAL A 131 14.89 8.10 -2.58
CA VAL A 131 14.47 8.40 -3.95
C VAL A 131 14.94 7.25 -4.82
N PHE A 132 14.05 6.72 -5.64
CA PHE A 132 14.39 5.68 -6.60
C PHE A 132 13.65 5.94 -7.90
N SER A 133 14.34 5.69 -9.01
CA SER A 133 13.68 5.61 -10.30
C SER A 133 12.76 4.39 -10.26
N PRO A 134 11.51 4.52 -10.69
CA PRO A 134 10.62 3.36 -10.82
C PRO A 134 11.32 2.28 -11.66
N PRO A 135 11.32 1.01 -11.21
CA PRO A 135 11.92 -0.07 -11.97
C PRO A 135 11.17 -0.19 -13.30
N SER A 136 11.93 -0.34 -14.39
CA SER A 136 11.35 -0.38 -15.74
C SER A 136 10.94 -1.80 -16.16
N ASN A 137 11.57 -2.79 -15.53
CA ASN A 137 11.40 -4.20 -15.82
C ASN A 137 11.43 -5.01 -14.52
N LEU A 138 11.12 -6.30 -14.61
CA LEU A 138 10.98 -7.15 -13.44
C LEU A 138 12.32 -7.44 -12.74
N GLU A 139 13.43 -7.40 -13.48
CA GLU A 139 14.79 -7.56 -12.96
C GLU A 139 15.23 -6.36 -12.12
N ASP A 140 14.99 -5.14 -12.61
CA ASP A 140 15.18 -3.89 -11.85
C ASP A 140 14.38 -3.93 -10.54
N CYS A 141 13.18 -4.52 -10.60
CA CYS A 141 12.34 -4.63 -9.43
C CYS A 141 12.90 -5.63 -8.40
N LEU A 142 13.43 -6.78 -8.85
CA LEU A 142 14.14 -7.73 -7.99
C LEU A 142 15.33 -7.07 -7.30
N GLN A 143 16.09 -6.27 -8.05
CA GLN A 143 17.22 -5.54 -7.51
C GLN A 143 16.77 -4.50 -6.47
N LEU A 144 15.73 -3.73 -6.79
CA LEU A 144 15.14 -2.77 -5.86
C LEU A 144 14.72 -3.43 -4.54
N VAL A 145 14.07 -4.59 -4.63
CA VAL A 145 13.65 -5.40 -3.49
C VAL A 145 14.84 -5.84 -2.62
N LYS A 146 15.94 -6.29 -3.25
CA LYS A 146 17.18 -6.71 -2.56
C LYS A 146 17.89 -5.53 -1.89
N ASP A 147 17.91 -4.37 -2.54
CA ASP A 147 18.62 -3.19 -2.06
C ASP A 147 17.81 -2.36 -1.04
N TYR A 148 16.50 -2.58 -0.97
CA TYR A 148 15.62 -1.77 -0.14
C TYR A 148 15.98 -1.76 1.36
N PRO A 149 16.32 -2.90 2.00
CA PRO A 149 16.74 -2.91 3.41
C PRO A 149 17.92 -1.97 3.70
N GLU A 150 18.93 -1.96 2.82
CA GLU A 150 20.08 -1.06 2.96
C GLU A 150 19.69 0.41 2.80
N ARG A 151 18.67 0.71 1.98
CA ARG A 151 18.14 2.06 1.84
C ARG A 151 17.42 2.52 3.11
N VAL A 152 16.67 1.63 3.76
CA VAL A 152 16.01 1.92 5.05
C VAL A 152 17.06 2.23 6.12
N ARG A 153 18.15 1.45 6.18
CA ARG A 153 19.26 1.65 7.12
C ARG A 153 19.98 3.01 6.97
N LYS A 154 19.96 3.60 5.77
CA LYS A 154 20.55 4.93 5.53
C LYS A 154 19.70 6.09 6.04
N VAL A 155 18.42 5.85 6.36
CA VAL A 155 17.49 6.89 6.80
C VAL A 155 17.38 6.89 8.32
N ASN A 156 17.41 8.08 8.92
CA ASN A 156 17.16 8.29 10.36
C ASN A 156 18.06 7.43 11.27
N ASN A 157 19.38 7.43 11.01
CA ASN A 157 20.38 6.66 11.78
C ASN A 157 20.05 5.16 11.88
N GLY A 158 19.56 4.55 10.80
CA GLY A 158 19.23 3.12 10.79
C GLY A 158 17.77 2.80 11.10
N LYS A 159 16.98 3.77 11.57
CA LYS A 159 15.59 3.52 11.98
C LYS A 159 14.60 3.45 10.82
N GLY A 160 14.89 4.13 9.70
CA GLY A 160 13.95 4.29 8.60
C GLY A 160 12.96 5.45 8.78
N ALA A 161 11.90 5.46 7.95
CA ALA A 161 10.83 6.44 7.99
C ALA A 161 9.76 6.08 9.05
N PRO A 162 9.07 7.07 9.65
CA PRO A 162 7.94 6.79 10.54
C PRO A 162 6.78 6.17 9.75
N LEU A 163 6.36 4.95 10.11
CA LEU A 163 5.29 4.20 9.45
C LEU A 163 3.98 4.28 10.22
N LYS A 164 4.05 4.21 11.56
CA LYS A 164 2.88 4.22 12.43
C LYS A 164 3.16 5.06 13.66
N VAL A 165 2.16 5.84 14.08
CA VAL A 165 2.22 6.64 15.30
C VAL A 165 1.03 6.25 16.17
N GLU A 166 1.31 5.93 17.42
CA GLU A 166 0.29 5.82 18.46
C GLU A 166 0.17 7.17 19.17
N ILE A 167 -1.03 7.73 19.14
CA ILE A 167 -1.36 8.98 19.80
C ILE A 167 -2.35 8.73 20.93
N VAL A 168 -2.22 9.49 22.01
CA VAL A 168 -3.09 9.41 23.20
C VAL A 168 -3.56 10.81 23.55
N GLU A 169 -4.80 10.93 24.03
CA GLU A 169 -5.39 12.22 24.37
C GLU A 169 -4.71 12.89 25.56
N LEU A 170 -4.54 14.22 25.50
CA LEU A 170 -4.00 15.02 26.60
C LEU A 170 -4.94 15.10 27.81
N SER A 171 -6.26 14.95 27.58
CA SER A 171 -7.29 14.87 28.62
C SER A 171 -7.00 13.77 29.65
N THR A 172 -6.36 12.68 29.23
CA THR A 172 -5.94 11.57 30.10
C THR A 172 -4.87 11.96 31.12
N LEU A 173 -4.11 13.02 30.84
CA LEU A 173 -3.04 13.53 31.70
C LEU A 173 -3.49 14.71 32.54
N GLN A 174 -4.43 15.53 32.04
CA GLN A 174 -4.97 16.68 32.76
C GLN A 174 -6.42 16.96 32.37
N SER A 175 -7.29 17.03 33.37
CA SER A 175 -8.75 17.16 33.19
C SER A 175 -9.23 18.50 32.64
N ASN A 176 -8.36 19.52 32.61
CA ASN A 176 -8.70 20.84 32.05
C ASN A 176 -8.50 20.93 30.52
N PHE A 177 -7.99 19.87 29.89
CA PHE A 177 -7.90 19.77 28.43
C PHE A 177 -9.18 19.16 27.85
N THR A 178 -9.61 19.69 26.71
CA THR A 178 -10.84 19.22 26.04
C THR A 178 -10.67 17.77 25.58
N GLU A 179 -11.56 16.89 26.02
CA GLU A 179 -11.66 15.50 25.56
C GLU A 179 -11.99 15.45 24.06
N TYR A 180 -11.35 14.53 23.34
CA TYR A 180 -11.67 14.34 21.93
C TYR A 180 -13.03 13.64 21.80
N ASN A 181 -14.00 14.34 21.22
CA ASN A 181 -15.30 13.77 20.92
C ASN A 181 -15.42 13.55 19.42
N LYS A 182 -15.59 12.28 19.02
CA LYS A 182 -15.76 11.91 17.62
C LYS A 182 -17.04 12.53 17.06
N ASN A 183 -16.93 13.30 15.98
CA ASN A 183 -18.08 13.89 15.33
C ASN A 183 -18.70 12.89 14.33
N TYR A 184 -19.73 12.17 14.78
CA TYR A 184 -20.44 11.18 13.97
C TYR A 184 -21.08 11.77 12.69
N ALA A 185 -21.44 13.06 12.68
CA ALA A 185 -21.95 13.69 11.46
C ALA A 185 -20.85 13.81 10.39
N LEU A 186 -19.61 14.15 10.79
CA LEU A 186 -18.48 14.16 9.88
C LEU A 186 -18.10 12.76 9.38
N ASP A 187 -18.21 11.73 10.23
CA ASP A 187 -18.01 10.34 9.80
C ASP A 187 -19.02 9.93 8.73
N ALA A 188 -20.29 10.30 8.91
CA ALA A 188 -21.34 10.02 7.94
C ALA A 188 -21.05 10.73 6.60
N MET A 189 -20.66 12.00 6.64
CA MET A 189 -20.26 12.75 5.44
C MET A 189 -19.02 12.16 4.77
N LEU A 190 -18.03 11.69 5.54
CA LEU A 190 -16.85 11.04 5.01
C LEU A 190 -17.20 9.72 4.31
N ASN A 191 -18.05 8.90 4.92
CA ASN A 191 -18.51 7.66 4.31
C ASN A 191 -19.30 7.91 3.03
N GLU A 192 -20.15 8.95 3.01
CA GLU A 192 -20.86 9.36 1.80
C GLU A 192 -19.89 9.80 0.70
N ALA A 193 -18.86 10.57 1.03
CA ALA A 193 -17.83 10.98 0.07
C ALA A 193 -17.05 9.78 -0.48
N ILE A 194 -16.71 8.80 0.35
CA ILE A 194 -16.05 7.54 -0.06
C ILE A 194 -16.95 6.78 -1.04
N ASN A 195 -18.23 6.59 -0.70
CA ASN A 195 -19.18 5.87 -1.55
C ASN A 195 -19.33 6.54 -2.92
N LYS A 196 -19.48 7.87 -2.95
CA LYS A 196 -19.58 8.62 -4.22
C LYS A 196 -18.32 8.47 -5.07
N TYR A 197 -17.15 8.46 -4.45
CA TYR A 197 -15.89 8.26 -5.17
C TYR A 197 -15.82 6.84 -5.76
N ASP A 198 -16.25 5.84 -5.01
CA ASP A 198 -16.31 4.46 -5.50
C ASP A 198 -17.30 4.30 -6.65
N ASP A 199 -18.47 4.95 -6.60
CA ASP A 199 -19.45 4.97 -7.70
C ASP A 199 -18.86 5.57 -8.98
N LEU A 200 -18.13 6.69 -8.86
CA LEU A 200 -17.44 7.32 -9.99
C LEU A 200 -16.36 6.42 -10.57
N ARG A 201 -15.57 5.76 -9.70
CA ARG A 201 -14.52 4.82 -10.12
C ARG A 201 -15.11 3.63 -10.87
N ASN A 202 -16.21 3.06 -10.36
CA ASN A 202 -16.90 1.94 -10.98
C ASN A 202 -17.50 2.35 -12.34
N SER A 203 -18.17 3.50 -12.39
CA SER A 203 -18.75 4.04 -13.62
C SER A 203 -17.68 4.29 -14.70
N LEU A 204 -16.54 4.86 -14.32
CA LEU A 204 -15.41 5.08 -15.22
C LEU A 204 -14.83 3.76 -15.72
N GLN A 205 -14.73 2.74 -14.86
CA GLN A 205 -14.27 1.42 -15.27
C GLN A 205 -15.24 0.80 -16.28
N SER A 206 -16.55 0.82 -16.01
CA SER A 206 -17.57 0.31 -16.94
C SER A 206 -17.56 1.04 -18.28
N TYR A 207 -17.33 2.36 -18.29
CA TYR A 207 -17.18 3.13 -19.52
C TYR A 207 -15.95 2.68 -20.33
N ARG A 208 -14.80 2.46 -19.68
CA ARG A 208 -13.59 1.96 -20.35
C ARG A 208 -13.78 0.55 -20.90
N ASP A 209 -14.42 -0.32 -20.14
CA ASP A 209 -14.73 -1.68 -20.58
C ASP A 209 -15.62 -1.65 -21.84
N TRP A 210 -16.58 -0.72 -21.91
CA TRP A 210 -17.41 -0.48 -23.09
C TRP A 210 -16.58 0.05 -24.28
N GLU A 211 -15.73 1.05 -24.06
CA GLU A 211 -14.85 1.62 -25.10
C GLU A 211 -13.92 0.55 -25.70
N ASP A 212 -13.37 -0.34 -24.87
CA ASP A 212 -12.45 -1.39 -25.30
C ASP A 212 -13.15 -2.55 -26.03
N THR A 213 -14.41 -2.86 -25.69
CA THR A 213 -15.13 -4.03 -26.25
C THR A 213 -16.06 -3.67 -27.40
N GLY A 214 -16.51 -2.42 -27.50
CA GLY A 214 -17.53 -1.99 -28.47
C GLY A 214 -18.92 -2.61 -28.24
N VAL A 215 -19.12 -3.35 -27.15
CA VAL A 215 -20.37 -4.05 -26.82
C VAL A 215 -21.21 -3.15 -25.92
N SER A 216 -22.40 -2.76 -26.39
CA SER A 216 -23.35 -1.90 -25.67
C SER A 216 -23.73 -2.46 -24.30
N TRP A 217 -23.80 -1.62 -23.27
CA TRP A 217 -24.31 -1.98 -21.94
C TRP A 217 -25.82 -2.29 -21.92
N ASP A 218 -26.53 -1.97 -23.01
CA ASP A 218 -27.93 -2.32 -23.24
C ASP A 218 -27.99 -3.49 -24.26
N PRO A 219 -28.47 -4.69 -23.85
CA PRO A 219 -28.61 -5.88 -24.71
C PRO A 219 -29.46 -5.65 -25.95
N LYS A 220 -30.28 -4.59 -25.98
CA LYS A 220 -31.09 -4.19 -27.13
C LYS A 220 -30.25 -3.77 -28.34
N TYR A 221 -29.04 -3.27 -28.13
CA TYR A 221 -28.21 -2.68 -29.18
C TYR A 221 -26.97 -3.51 -29.52
N ASP A 222 -26.94 -4.78 -29.13
CA ASP A 222 -25.97 -5.73 -29.67
C ASP A 222 -26.23 -5.94 -31.16
N ILE A 223 -25.36 -5.39 -31.99
CA ILE A 223 -25.34 -5.66 -33.43
C ILE A 223 -24.57 -6.97 -33.61
N LYS A 224 -25.27 -8.00 -34.11
CA LYS A 224 -24.69 -9.29 -34.50
C LYS A 224 -23.68 -9.16 -35.63
#